data_AF-A0A380DVJ0-F1
#
_entry.id   AF-A0A380DVJ0-F1
#
_cell.length_a   1.000
_cell.length_b   1.000
_cell.length_c   1.000
_cell.angle_alpha   90.00
_cell.angle_beta   90.00
_cell.angle_gamma   90.00
#
_symmetry.space_group_name_H-M   'P 1'
#
loop_
_entity.id
_entity.type
_entity.pdbx_description
1 polymer ?
#
loop_
_entity_poly.entity_id
_entity_poly.type
_entity_poly.pdbx_seq_one_letter_code
_entity_poly.pdbx_strand_id
1 'polypeptide(L)' 'MQRNSNYRIPGTIDNDINGTDFTIGFDTALNTILDSRQIRDMVKSRTTFIIEAMGRDCGDLALWAGLSVGAETIVVQK' A
#
# COMPACT_ATOMS: atom_id res chain seq x y z
N MET A 1 39.52 18.66 -6.75
CA MET A 1 38.77 17.80 -5.81
C MET A 1 37.29 17.90 -6.15
N GLN A 2 36.73 16.93 -6.87
CA GLN A 2 35.28 16.82 -7.02
C GLN A 2 34.76 16.04 -5.80
N ARG A 3 33.90 16.65 -4.98
CA ARG A 3 33.22 15.93 -3.90
C ARG A 3 32.04 15.19 -4.55
N ASN A 4 32.15 13.87 -4.68
CA ASN A 4 30.98 13.06 -5.02
C ASN A 4 30.08 12.99 -3.79
N SER A 5 28.95 13.71 -3.85
CA SER A 5 27.89 13.59 -2.86
C SER A 5 26.89 12.54 -3.34
N ASN A 6 26.60 11.55 -2.50
CA ASN A 6 25.65 10.48 -2.79
C ASN A 6 24.28 10.85 -2.23
N TYR A 7 23.35 11.25 -3.10
CA TYR A 7 21.95 11.48 -2.76
C TYR A 7 21.12 10.24 -3.13
N ARG A 8 20.13 9.89 -2.30
CA ARG A 8 19.22 8.76 -2.53
C ARG A 8 17.79 9.29 -2.57
N ILE A 9 16.98 8.73 -3.46
CA ILE A 9 15.55 9.03 -3.56
C ILE A 9 14.79 7.75 -3.19
N PRO A 10 13.86 7.81 -2.22
CA PRO A 10 13.14 6.63 -1.75
C PRO A 10 12.05 6.21 -2.75
N GLY A 11 12.36 5.29 -3.66
CA GLY A 11 11.44 4.76 -4.66
C GLY A 11 11.07 3.30 -4.41
N THR A 12 9.86 3.07 -3.92
CA THR A 12 9.31 1.73 -3.62
C THR A 12 7.81 1.88 -3.35
N ILE A 13 7.03 0.83 -3.63
CA ILE A 13 5.61 0.76 -3.27
C ILE A 13 5.40 0.37 -1.81
N ASP A 14 6.40 -0.25 -1.18
CA ASP A 14 6.26 -0.92 0.12
C ASP A 14 6.23 0.06 1.32
N ASN A 15 6.56 1.33 1.10
CA ASN A 15 6.72 2.35 2.14
C ASN A 15 7.71 1.98 3.26
N ASP A 16 8.79 1.28 2.92
CA ASP A 16 9.69 0.63 3.89
C ASP A 16 11.07 1.31 4.01
N ILE A 17 11.19 2.58 3.63
CA ILE A 17 12.46 3.32 3.65
C ILE A 17 12.48 4.32 4.82
N ASN A 18 13.39 4.07 5.77
CA ASN A 18 13.63 4.97 6.89
C ASN A 18 14.07 6.38 6.44
N GLY A 19 13.62 7.40 7.17
CA GLY A 19 13.97 8.80 6.92
C GLY A 19 12.98 9.56 6.02
N THR A 20 11.89 8.90 5.61
CA THR A 20 10.72 9.52 4.99
C THR A 20 9.47 8.85 5.54
N ASP A 21 8.37 9.61 5.67
CA ASP A 21 7.07 9.02 6.03
C ASP A 21 6.43 8.30 4.84
N PHE A 22 6.75 8.74 3.62
CA PHE A 22 6.21 8.21 2.38
C PHE A 22 7.29 7.96 1.32
N THR A 23 7.17 6.85 0.59
CA THR A 23 8.03 6.51 -0.55
C THR A 23 7.35 6.78 -1.88
N ILE A 24 8.15 7.10 -2.90
CA ILE A 24 7.65 7.30 -4.26
C ILE A 24 7.13 5.97 -4.79
N GLY A 25 5.85 5.95 -5.17
CA GLY A 25 5.14 4.77 -5.65
C GLY A 25 4.08 4.25 -4.68
N PHE A 26 4.16 4.61 -3.38
CA PHE A 26 3.18 4.18 -2.37
C PHE A 26 1.75 4.62 -2.72
N ASP A 27 1.54 5.91 -2.99
CA ASP A 27 0.21 6.46 -3.32
C ASP A 27 -0.39 5.86 -4.59
N THR A 28 0.44 5.64 -5.63
CA THR A 28 -0.02 5.01 -6.87
C THR A 28 -0.44 3.55 -6.63
N ALA A 29 0.34 2.81 -5.84
CA ALA A 29 0.01 1.44 -5.48
C ALA A 29 -1.27 1.38 -4.62
N LEU A 30 -1.43 2.29 -3.66
CA LEU A 30 -2.64 2.42 -2.84
C LEU A 30 -3.87 2.64 -3.73
N ASN A 31 -3.85 3.64 -4.61
CA ASN A 31 -4.99 3.91 -5.50
C ASN A 31 -5.30 2.74 -6.43
N THR A 32 -4.28 2.00 -6.89
CA THR A 32 -4.49 0.77 -7.67
C THR A 32 -5.26 -0.30 -6.87
N ILE A 33 -4.95 -0.46 -5.58
CA ILE A 33 -5.70 -1.36 -4.70
C ILE A 33 -7.13 -0.85 -4.49
N LEU A 34 -7.33 0.46 -4.29
CA LEU A 34 -8.66 1.05 -4.11
C LEU A 34 -9.55 0.87 -5.35
N ASP A 35 -8.98 0.97 -6.55
CA ASP A 35 -9.70 0.72 -7.80
C ASP A 35 -10.23 -0.71 -7.87
N SER A 36 -9.59 -1.68 -7.23
CA SER A 36 -10.09 -3.06 -7.16
C SER A 36 -11.44 -3.19 -6.42
N ARG A 37 -11.85 -2.18 -5.63
CA ARG A 37 -13.16 -2.11 -4.97
C ARG A 37 -14.32 -2.26 -5.95
N GLN A 38 -14.14 -1.90 -7.22
CA GLN A 38 -15.17 -2.11 -8.24
C GLN A 38 -15.68 -3.56 -8.31
N ILE A 39 -14.84 -4.55 -7.94
CA ILE A 39 -15.24 -5.97 -7.83
C ILE A 39 -16.28 -6.17 -6.72
N ARG A 40 -16.11 -5.51 -5.56
CA ARG A 40 -17.07 -5.56 -4.45
C ARG A 40 -18.41 -4.98 -4.87
N ASP A 41 -18.40 -3.88 -5.61
CA ASP A 41 -19.61 -3.19 -6.02
C ASP A 41 -20.40 -3.96 -7.11
N MET A 42 -19.75 -4.89 -7.83
CA MET A 42 -20.39 -5.76 -8.83
C MET A 42 -21.09 -6.99 -8.25
N VAL A 43 -20.78 -7.40 -7.02
CA VAL A 43 -21.30 -8.66 -6.45
C VAL A 43 -22.49 -8.39 -5.52
N LYS A 44 -23.56 -9.19 -5.66
CA LYS A 44 -24.75 -9.11 -4.79
C LYS A 44 -24.39 -9.42 -3.33
N SER A 45 -25.15 -8.83 -2.41
CA SER A 45 -24.95 -8.92 -0.97
C SER A 45 -24.78 -10.36 -0.46
N ARG A 46 -23.85 -10.54 0.52
CA ARG A 46 -23.43 -11.78 1.20
C ARG A 46 -22.18 -12.50 0.67
N THR A 47 -21.32 -11.82 -0.08
CA THR A 47 -20.00 -12.36 -0.45
C THR A 47 -18.89 -11.68 0.34
N THR A 48 -18.00 -12.47 0.91
CA THR A 48 -16.79 -12.00 1.57
C THR A 48 -15.63 -12.05 0.59
N PHE A 49 -14.83 -10.98 0.55
CA PHE A 49 -13.62 -10.91 -0.26
C PHE A 49 -12.40 -10.96 0.64
N ILE A 50 -11.38 -11.69 0.18
CA ILE A 50 -10.04 -11.66 0.76
C ILE A 50 -9.15 -11.03 -0.29
N ILE A 51 -8.47 -9.95 0.07
CA ILE A 51 -7.60 -9.18 -0.83
C ILE A 51 -6.19 -9.19 -0.23
N GLU A 52 -5.22 -9.66 -1.02
CA GLU A 52 -3.81 -9.60 -0.68
C GLU A 52 -3.20 -8.32 -1.24
N ALA A 53 -2.57 -7.52 -0.37
CA ALA A 53 -1.81 -6.34 -0.76
C ALA A 53 -0.31 -6.64 -0.70
N MET A 54 0.45 -6.03 -1.62
CA MET A 54 1.91 -6.01 -1.56
C MET A 54 2.39 -5.15 -0.37
N GLY A 55 3.69 -5.11 -0.12
CA GLY A 55 4.26 -4.39 1.03
C GLY A 55 5.53 -5.02 1.61
N ARG A 56 5.97 -6.16 1.07
CA ARG A 56 7.09 -6.96 1.61
C ARG A 56 6.91 -7.28 3.08
N ASP A 57 7.65 -6.64 3.99
CA ASP A 57 7.58 -6.81 5.45
C ASP A 57 6.91 -5.58 6.12
N CYS A 58 6.33 -4.68 5.33
CA CYS A 58 5.64 -3.48 5.75
C CYS A 58 4.12 -3.62 5.52
N GLY A 59 3.33 -3.27 6.53
CA GLY A 59 1.87 -3.39 6.51
C GLY A 59 1.13 -2.18 5.94
N ASP A 60 1.84 -1.13 5.52
CA ASP A 60 1.24 0.17 5.23
C ASP A 60 0.21 0.11 4.09
N LEU A 61 0.51 -0.56 2.97
CA LEU A 61 -0.44 -0.68 1.86
C LEU A 61 -1.74 -1.37 2.31
N ALA A 62 -1.64 -2.47 3.05
CA ALA A 62 -2.79 -3.20 3.57
C ALA A 62 -3.60 -2.36 4.56
N LEU A 63 -2.92 -1.62 5.46
CA LEU A 63 -3.55 -0.77 6.45
C LEU A 63 -4.31 0.40 5.82
N TRP A 64 -3.65 1.14 4.93
CA TRP A 64 -4.24 2.31 4.28
C TRP A 64 -5.36 1.92 3.31
N ALA A 65 -5.17 0.84 2.54
CA ALA A 65 -6.20 0.35 1.63
C ALA A 65 -7.42 -0.16 2.41
N GLY A 66 -7.20 -1.01 3.42
CA GLY A 66 -8.26 -1.56 4.26
C GLY A 66 -9.10 -0.47 4.93
N LEU A 67 -8.44 0.55 5.50
CA LEU A 67 -9.12 1.69 6.09
C LEU A 67 -9.99 2.45 5.05
N SER A 68 -9.42 2.71 3.88
CA SER A 68 -10.08 3.50 2.82
C SER A 68 -11.30 2.80 2.21
N VAL A 69 -11.29 1.46 2.13
CA VAL A 69 -12.43 0.69 1.61
C VAL A 69 -13.44 0.30 2.70
N GLY A 70 -13.16 0.58 3.97
CA GLY A 70 -13.97 0.15 5.10
C GLY A 70 -13.93 -1.37 5.30
N ALA A 71 -12.75 -1.98 5.17
CA ALA A 71 -12.55 -3.39 5.42
C ALA A 71 -12.86 -3.72 6.89
N GLU A 72 -13.65 -4.78 7.11
CA GLU A 72 -14.05 -5.22 8.45
C GLU A 72 -12.88 -5.83 9.23
N THR A 73 -11.88 -6.38 8.53
CA THR A 73 -10.67 -6.92 9.13
C THR A 73 -9.48 -6.57 8.25
N ILE A 74 -8.39 -6.14 8.88
CA ILE A 74 -7.10 -5.87 8.24
C ILE A 74 -6.07 -6.74 8.94
N VAL A 75 -5.36 -7.56 8.17
CA VAL A 75 -4.26 -8.39 8.66
C VAL A 75 -2.96 -7.79 8.15
N VAL A 76 -2.07 -7.45 9.08
CA VAL A 76 -0.74 -6.93 8.78
C VAL A 76 0.32 -7.80 9.45
N GLN A 77 1.54 -7.70 8.93
CA GLN A 77 2.69 -8.41 9.47
C GLN A 77 3.15 -7.76 10.78
N LYS A 78 3.82 -8.56 11.61
CA LYS A 78 4.23 -8.16 12.96
C LYS A 78 5.60 -7.50 12.98
#